data_AF-A0A959NVS0-F1
#
_entry.id   AF-A0A959NVS0-F1
#
_cell.length_a   1.000
_cell.length_b   1.000
_cell.length_c   1.000
_cell.angle_alpha   90.00
_cell.angle_beta   90.00
_cell.angle_gamma   90.00
#
_symmetry.space_group_name_H-M   'P 1'
#
loop_
_entity.id
_entity.type
_entity.pdbx_description
1 polymer ?
#
loop_
_entity_poly.entity_id
_entity_poly.type
_entity_poly.pdbx_seq_one_letter_code
_entity_poly.pdbx_strand_id
1 'polypeptide(L)'
;MTVTRKYYEELLDIFAELIESGKEGVLQYFDIKKRMYDLLDKINRYHLLKINLSEEFYSTLLSKSEEDIISEKNKLIIELYTRLLNTSIQRNYFNPDEPNYLKSVEINLVNLGFDEYCKIHKEVHSNLIDTQTFQLHSSRFPSFKQTTEANGFKLYESELTLDKQPIRNKSTLKKLDVEYLDIVKNYFETKIKEYKAYIFENYPSLISEFKYYNNQIRIYFSRFRDSGGTMRIYIYPNTNYDSQVVVYPYDVDFYGSEFENIEELDTPIVGGLETYVRLDEDFGNKYDHFLSIRDIHHELLDIFIRNASKEELNRFIIFLLKTAGYNFNPFKEIDKKGFDYAAVREDEIFHFQVLTQELKNINKLKELIENKEVENLIFVSAYRVFHSISEQLEKENIKLKSLYGLAFEHFNNENGILIHWYIKSKLKDLTFQNTDSTKQGDILIKKLEDCKLGLEGWRDYELICTEIFEFLFSISFRKFTHKTQSYEHDGIFRRDLIVNNNFTDATSFWSQIKSDFNSNIIVIDFKNYGEPLNQNEMYIPTKYLNVKSSNFILLFTRKGVDDSASKLQRKLLEDGKLIIPLTDVEVIDMIREKMIGEDVNYVLENKRFLLFEKI
;
A
#
# COMPACT_ATOMS: atom_id res chain seq x y z
N MET A 1 -10.97 -9.52 24.91
CA MET A 1 -10.25 -9.54 23.63
C MET A 1 -10.98 -8.65 22.65
N THR A 2 -10.29 -8.13 21.66
CA THR A 2 -10.90 -7.45 20.50
C THR A 2 -11.78 -8.42 19.70
N VAL A 3 -12.72 -7.89 18.90
CA VAL A 3 -13.55 -8.71 18.00
C VAL A 3 -12.69 -9.42 16.97
N THR A 4 -11.74 -8.69 16.37
CA THR A 4 -10.78 -9.23 15.40
C THR A 4 -10.03 -10.43 15.98
N ARG A 5 -9.54 -10.35 17.22
CA ARG A 5 -8.88 -11.47 17.90
C ARG A 5 -9.80 -12.64 18.11
N LYS A 6 -11.03 -12.38 18.60
CA LYS A 6 -12.03 -13.41 18.83
C LYS A 6 -12.25 -14.23 17.56
N TYR A 7 -12.44 -13.57 16.42
CA TYR A 7 -12.74 -14.23 15.16
C TYR A 7 -11.52 -14.99 14.61
N TYR A 8 -10.31 -14.43 14.78
CA TYR A 8 -9.07 -15.12 14.43
C TYR A 8 -8.84 -16.38 15.28
N GLU A 9 -9.04 -16.29 16.60
CA GLU A 9 -8.93 -17.44 17.50
C GLU A 9 -10.04 -18.48 17.25
N GLU A 10 -11.26 -18.05 16.92
CA GLU A 10 -12.36 -18.95 16.54
C GLU A 10 -12.07 -19.69 15.22
N LEU A 11 -11.38 -19.06 14.25
CA LEU A 11 -10.88 -19.76 13.06
C LEU A 11 -9.83 -20.82 13.40
N LEU A 12 -8.96 -20.55 14.39
CA LEU A 12 -7.99 -21.55 14.85
C LEU A 12 -8.66 -22.71 15.58
N ASP A 13 -9.76 -22.46 16.28
CA ASP A 13 -10.56 -23.50 16.94
C ASP A 13 -11.27 -24.37 15.88
N ILE A 14 -11.91 -23.75 14.88
CA ILE A 14 -12.49 -24.46 13.73
C ILE A 14 -11.42 -25.26 12.97
N PHE A 15 -10.21 -24.72 12.82
CA PHE A 15 -9.09 -25.44 12.22
C PHE A 15 -8.71 -26.70 13.01
N ALA A 16 -8.69 -26.62 14.34
CA ALA A 16 -8.44 -27.78 15.21
C ALA A 16 -9.56 -28.83 15.09
N GLU A 17 -10.82 -28.40 15.12
CA GLU A 17 -11.98 -29.28 14.93
C GLU A 17 -11.94 -29.97 13.55
N LEU A 18 -11.53 -29.23 12.50
CA LEU A 18 -11.40 -29.77 11.15
C LEU A 18 -10.36 -30.90 11.09
N ILE A 19 -9.25 -30.78 11.82
CA ILE A 19 -8.24 -31.83 11.94
C ILE A 19 -8.84 -33.11 12.58
N GLU A 20 -9.65 -32.95 13.62
CA GLU A 20 -10.26 -34.05 14.39
C GLU A 20 -11.42 -34.73 13.65
N SER A 21 -12.08 -34.02 12.72
CA SER A 21 -13.25 -34.50 11.96
C SER A 21 -13.04 -35.78 11.13
N GLY A 22 -11.79 -36.24 10.95
CA GLY A 22 -11.50 -37.54 10.33
C GLY A 22 -11.84 -38.76 11.19
N LYS A 23 -12.14 -38.56 12.48
CA LYS A 23 -12.45 -39.62 13.46
C LYS A 23 -13.93 -39.68 13.84
N GLU A 24 -14.68 -38.62 13.58
CA GLU A 24 -16.07 -38.45 13.99
C GLU A 24 -16.95 -38.18 12.76
N GLY A 25 -18.15 -38.78 12.70
CA GLY A 25 -18.90 -39.03 11.47
C GLY A 25 -19.16 -37.84 10.53
N VAL A 26 -19.46 -38.14 9.26
CA VAL A 26 -19.70 -37.23 8.12
C VAL A 26 -20.53 -35.97 8.45
N LEU A 27 -21.52 -36.06 9.33
CA LEU A 27 -22.34 -34.93 9.74
C LEU A 27 -21.56 -33.80 10.43
N GLN A 28 -20.57 -34.15 11.27
CA GLN A 28 -19.76 -33.17 11.99
C GLN A 28 -18.82 -32.40 11.06
N TYR A 29 -18.26 -33.09 10.06
CA TYR A 29 -17.45 -32.45 9.02
C TYR A 29 -18.24 -31.34 8.30
N PHE A 30 -19.49 -31.59 7.92
CA PHE A 30 -20.33 -30.58 7.27
C PHE A 30 -20.75 -29.44 8.22
N ASP A 31 -20.95 -29.71 9.50
CA ASP A 31 -21.23 -28.65 10.50
C ASP A 31 -20.03 -27.71 10.67
N ILE A 32 -18.81 -28.26 10.76
CA ILE A 32 -17.56 -27.49 10.81
C ILE A 32 -17.42 -26.60 9.57
N LYS A 33 -17.65 -27.16 8.36
CA LYS A 33 -17.61 -26.39 7.10
C LYS A 33 -18.59 -25.21 7.13
N LYS A 34 -19.81 -25.44 7.59
CA LYS A 34 -20.84 -24.39 7.70
C LYS A 34 -20.42 -23.29 8.69
N ARG A 35 -19.97 -23.67 9.89
CA ARG A 35 -19.49 -22.70 10.90
C ARG A 35 -18.31 -21.88 10.38
N MET A 36 -17.38 -22.51 9.66
CA MET A 36 -16.26 -21.83 9.01
C MET A 36 -16.75 -20.81 7.97
N TYR A 37 -17.71 -21.20 7.12
CA TYR A 37 -18.28 -20.30 6.12
C TYR A 37 -18.95 -19.09 6.79
N ASP A 38 -19.79 -19.33 7.80
CA ASP A 38 -20.52 -18.28 8.53
C ASP A 38 -19.55 -17.31 9.23
N LEU A 39 -18.42 -17.80 9.76
CA LEU A 39 -17.40 -16.97 10.38
C LEU A 39 -16.63 -16.14 9.35
N LEU A 40 -16.21 -16.75 8.23
CA LEU A 40 -15.52 -16.06 7.14
C LEU A 40 -16.41 -14.99 6.47
N ASP A 41 -17.69 -15.27 6.32
CA ASP A 41 -18.69 -14.31 5.83
C ASP A 41 -18.74 -13.08 6.74
N LYS A 42 -18.81 -13.27 8.06
CA LYS A 42 -18.76 -12.15 9.01
C LYS A 42 -17.43 -11.40 8.99
N ILE A 43 -16.30 -12.08 8.90
CA ILE A 43 -14.98 -11.44 8.78
C ILE A 43 -14.95 -10.51 7.58
N ASN A 44 -15.42 -10.99 6.42
CA ASN A 44 -15.46 -10.23 5.18
C ASN A 44 -16.47 -9.09 5.24
N ARG A 45 -17.69 -9.36 5.71
CA ARG A 45 -18.77 -8.38 5.86
C ARG A 45 -18.36 -7.22 6.75
N TYR A 46 -17.70 -7.51 7.87
CA TYR A 46 -17.27 -6.49 8.82
C TYR A 46 -15.86 -5.96 8.54
N HIS A 47 -15.22 -6.37 7.44
CA HIS A 47 -13.87 -5.94 7.06
C HIS A 47 -12.81 -6.10 8.17
N LEU A 48 -12.91 -7.17 8.97
CA LEU A 48 -12.07 -7.34 10.17
C LEU A 48 -10.65 -7.82 9.85
N LEU A 49 -10.50 -8.68 8.84
CA LEU A 49 -9.23 -9.31 8.45
C LEU A 49 -9.27 -9.65 6.95
N LYS A 50 -8.17 -9.43 6.23
CA LYS A 50 -8.00 -9.93 4.86
C LYS A 50 -7.41 -11.34 4.84
N ILE A 51 -8.29 -12.32 5.00
CA ILE A 51 -7.93 -13.73 4.82
C ILE A 51 -8.17 -14.07 3.34
N ASN A 52 -7.19 -13.78 2.49
CA ASN A 52 -7.28 -13.94 1.03
C ASN A 52 -7.38 -15.43 0.62
N LEU A 53 -8.57 -16.01 0.67
CA LEU A 53 -8.86 -17.39 0.31
C LEU A 53 -9.25 -17.53 -1.17
N SER A 54 -8.90 -18.65 -1.78
CA SER A 54 -9.18 -18.94 -3.19
C SER A 54 -10.66 -19.24 -3.46
N GLU A 55 -11.10 -19.05 -4.71
CA GLU A 55 -12.43 -19.53 -5.13
C GLU A 55 -12.57 -21.05 -4.93
N GLU A 56 -11.49 -21.81 -5.12
CA GLU A 56 -11.46 -23.25 -4.88
C GLU A 56 -11.74 -23.58 -3.40
N PHE A 57 -11.20 -22.79 -2.46
CA PHE A 57 -11.48 -22.92 -1.04
C PHE A 57 -12.97 -22.81 -0.74
N TYR A 58 -13.61 -21.74 -1.21
CA TYR A 58 -15.05 -21.53 -0.99
C TYR A 58 -15.90 -22.58 -1.68
N SER A 59 -15.51 -23.02 -2.89
CA SER A 59 -16.20 -24.11 -3.58
C SER A 59 -16.12 -25.43 -2.80
N THR A 60 -14.95 -25.73 -2.23
CA THR A 60 -14.75 -26.90 -1.37
C THR A 60 -15.57 -26.76 -0.09
N LEU A 61 -15.61 -25.57 0.50
CA LEU A 61 -16.36 -25.30 1.74
C LEU A 61 -17.87 -25.47 1.56
N LEU A 62 -18.42 -25.15 0.39
CA LEU A 62 -19.83 -25.30 0.04
C LEU A 62 -20.19 -26.67 -0.53
N SER A 63 -19.19 -27.48 -0.92
CA SER A 63 -19.38 -28.84 -1.43
C SER A 63 -20.15 -29.69 -0.42
N LYS A 64 -21.17 -30.39 -0.91
CA LYS A 64 -21.92 -31.43 -0.18
C LYS A 64 -21.47 -32.83 -0.59
N SER A 65 -20.35 -32.94 -1.30
CA SER A 65 -19.80 -34.24 -1.71
C SER A 65 -19.38 -35.02 -0.48
N GLU A 66 -19.82 -36.27 -0.40
CA GLU A 66 -19.27 -37.27 0.53
C GLU A 66 -18.11 -38.05 -0.12
N GLU A 67 -17.88 -37.86 -1.42
CA GLU A 67 -16.76 -38.43 -2.15
C GLU A 67 -15.48 -37.67 -1.77
N ASP A 68 -14.45 -38.40 -1.31
CA ASP A 68 -13.11 -37.90 -0.98
C ASP A 68 -13.03 -36.81 0.12
N ILE A 69 -13.83 -36.94 1.20
CA ILE A 69 -13.79 -36.05 2.40
C ILE A 69 -12.38 -35.79 2.91
N ILE A 70 -11.51 -36.82 2.96
CA ILE A 70 -10.12 -36.67 3.43
C ILE A 70 -9.33 -35.71 2.54
N SER A 71 -9.54 -35.78 1.23
CA SER A 71 -8.89 -34.89 0.28
C SER A 71 -9.40 -33.46 0.39
N GLU A 72 -10.73 -33.26 0.46
CA GLU A 72 -11.32 -31.92 0.68
C GLU A 72 -10.83 -31.31 1.99
N LYS A 73 -10.84 -32.08 3.07
CA LYS A 73 -10.33 -31.68 4.39
C LYS A 73 -8.88 -31.21 4.32
N ASN A 74 -8.00 -31.97 3.66
CA ASN A 74 -6.58 -31.60 3.55
C ASN A 74 -6.39 -30.30 2.75
N LYS A 75 -7.13 -30.11 1.64
CA LYS A 75 -7.10 -28.85 0.88
C LYS A 75 -7.49 -27.66 1.76
N LEU A 76 -8.58 -27.78 2.52
CA LEU A 76 -9.04 -26.74 3.44
C LEU A 76 -7.99 -26.45 4.53
N ILE A 77 -7.40 -27.49 5.14
CA ILE A 77 -6.35 -27.34 6.16
C ILE A 77 -5.12 -26.62 5.59
N ILE A 78 -4.62 -27.03 4.43
CA ILE A 78 -3.41 -26.46 3.82
C ILE A 78 -3.60 -24.98 3.53
N GLU A 79 -4.70 -24.62 2.87
CA GLU A 79 -4.94 -23.23 2.52
C GLU A 79 -5.23 -22.38 3.76
N LEU A 80 -6.07 -22.84 4.69
CA LEU A 80 -6.38 -22.09 5.91
C LEU A 80 -5.14 -21.90 6.78
N TYR A 81 -4.31 -22.93 6.96
CA TYR A 81 -3.02 -22.81 7.65
C TYR A 81 -2.16 -21.73 6.98
N THR A 82 -1.96 -21.85 5.66
CA THR A 82 -1.14 -20.90 4.90
C THR A 82 -1.68 -19.48 5.04
N ARG A 83 -3.00 -19.26 4.93
CA ARG A 83 -3.59 -17.93 5.01
C ARG A 83 -3.55 -17.36 6.42
N LEU A 84 -3.91 -18.11 7.46
CA LEU A 84 -3.88 -17.62 8.84
C LEU A 84 -2.51 -17.09 9.24
N LEU A 85 -1.43 -17.80 8.88
CA LEU A 85 -0.09 -17.33 9.20
C LEU A 85 0.42 -16.18 8.33
N ASN A 86 -0.21 -15.97 7.18
CA ASN A 86 0.11 -14.87 6.27
C ASN A 86 -0.79 -13.65 6.50
N THR A 87 -1.87 -13.80 7.26
CA THR A 87 -2.73 -12.69 7.65
C THR A 87 -1.92 -11.72 8.51
N SER A 88 -1.85 -10.48 8.04
CA SER A 88 -1.07 -9.44 8.69
C SER A 88 -1.80 -8.93 9.90
N ILE A 89 -1.24 -9.26 11.05
CA ILE A 89 -1.75 -8.93 12.37
C ILE A 89 -0.68 -8.14 13.11
N GLN A 90 -1.07 -7.05 13.78
CA GLN A 90 -0.09 -6.28 14.54
C GLN A 90 0.26 -7.03 15.83
N ARG A 91 1.48 -7.60 15.86
CA ARG A 91 2.05 -8.29 17.03
C ARG A 91 2.79 -7.34 17.95
N ASN A 92 2.87 -7.70 19.23
CA ASN A 92 3.76 -7.05 20.20
C ASN A 92 4.93 -7.97 20.53
N TYR A 93 5.94 -8.01 19.66
CA TYR A 93 7.13 -8.88 19.82
C TYR A 93 7.92 -8.63 21.12
N PHE A 94 7.69 -7.50 21.80
CA PHE A 94 8.32 -7.18 23.08
C PHE A 94 7.50 -7.65 24.29
N ASN A 95 6.34 -8.29 24.06
CA ASN A 95 5.52 -8.84 25.12
C ASN A 95 5.86 -10.33 25.33
N PRO A 96 6.40 -10.73 26.50
CA PRO A 96 6.68 -12.14 26.79
C PRO A 96 5.40 -13.02 26.82
N ASP A 97 4.23 -12.40 26.99
CA ASP A 97 2.92 -13.08 26.96
C ASP A 97 2.28 -13.13 25.56
N GLU A 98 3.01 -12.73 24.50
CA GLU A 98 2.50 -12.76 23.13
C GLU A 98 2.12 -14.20 22.71
N PRO A 99 0.91 -14.42 22.15
CA PRO A 99 0.48 -15.74 21.69
C PRO A 99 1.38 -16.32 20.61
N ASN A 100 1.71 -17.60 20.74
CA ASN A 100 2.32 -18.35 19.64
C ASN A 100 1.25 -19.08 18.81
N TYR A 101 0.68 -18.36 17.83
CA TYR A 101 -0.36 -18.92 16.96
C TYR A 101 0.15 -20.02 16.01
N LEU A 102 1.42 -20.00 15.59
CA LEU A 102 2.01 -21.10 14.80
C LEU A 102 2.11 -22.38 15.66
N LYS A 103 2.60 -22.28 16.90
CA LYS A 103 2.54 -23.40 17.85
C LYS A 103 1.10 -23.91 18.04
N SER A 104 0.12 -23.02 18.06
CA SER A 104 -1.28 -23.44 18.14
C SER A 104 -1.77 -24.24 16.95
N VAL A 105 -1.30 -23.95 15.73
CA VAL A 105 -1.65 -24.73 14.55
C VAL A 105 -0.92 -26.08 14.60
N GLU A 106 0.38 -26.04 14.90
CA GLU A 106 1.24 -27.21 14.89
C GLU A 106 0.88 -28.25 15.97
N ILE A 107 0.49 -27.82 17.17
CA ILE A 107 0.08 -28.76 18.24
C ILE A 107 -1.18 -29.55 17.87
N ASN A 108 -2.04 -29.00 17.01
CA ASN A 108 -3.18 -29.72 16.47
C ASN A 108 -2.77 -30.61 15.29
N LEU A 109 -1.90 -30.11 14.41
CA LEU A 109 -1.44 -30.88 13.25
C LEU A 109 -0.70 -32.17 13.63
N VAL A 110 0.09 -32.17 14.70
CA VAL A 110 0.79 -33.39 15.16
C VAL A 110 -0.17 -34.49 15.65
N ASN A 111 -1.45 -34.19 15.88
CA ASN A 111 -2.47 -35.20 16.18
C ASN A 111 -2.91 -36.01 14.94
N LEU A 112 -2.51 -35.59 13.74
CA LEU A 112 -2.67 -36.35 12.51
C LEU A 112 -1.67 -37.52 12.45
N GLY A 113 -1.99 -38.53 11.63
CA GLY A 113 -1.02 -39.59 11.34
C GLY A 113 0.21 -39.03 10.63
N PHE A 114 1.39 -39.61 10.87
CA PHE A 114 2.68 -39.17 10.32
C PHE A 114 2.63 -38.88 8.80
N ASP A 115 2.00 -39.77 8.03
CA ASP A 115 1.90 -39.61 6.57
C ASP A 115 1.03 -38.41 6.16
N GLU A 116 -0.04 -38.14 6.89
CA GLU A 116 -0.96 -37.03 6.62
C GLU A 116 -0.33 -35.70 7.04
N TYR A 117 0.28 -35.66 8.24
CA TYR A 117 1.09 -34.52 8.68
C TYR A 117 2.18 -34.19 7.64
N CYS A 118 2.95 -35.19 7.20
CA CYS A 118 4.04 -34.99 6.25
C CYS A 118 3.56 -34.38 4.93
N LYS A 119 2.38 -34.75 4.43
CA LYS A 119 1.80 -34.18 3.21
C LYS A 119 1.48 -32.71 3.40
N ILE A 120 0.73 -32.37 4.45
CA ILE A 120 0.33 -30.99 4.75
C ILE A 120 1.56 -30.12 5.04
N HIS A 121 2.46 -30.61 5.90
CA HIS A 121 3.67 -29.89 6.28
C HIS A 121 4.55 -29.58 5.06
N LYS A 122 4.77 -30.54 4.15
CA LYS A 122 5.57 -30.28 2.92
C LYS A 122 4.99 -29.16 2.08
N GLU A 123 3.68 -29.14 1.90
CA GLU A 123 3.01 -28.14 1.08
C GLU A 123 3.06 -26.76 1.73
N VAL A 124 2.73 -26.66 3.02
CA VAL A 124 2.75 -25.39 3.75
C VAL A 124 4.17 -24.86 3.95
N HIS A 125 5.11 -25.72 4.34
CA HIS A 125 6.50 -25.34 4.59
C HIS A 125 7.16 -24.75 3.34
N SER A 126 6.88 -25.31 2.15
CA SER A 126 7.41 -24.79 0.88
C SER A 126 6.99 -23.32 0.61
N ASN A 127 5.83 -22.91 1.15
CA ASN A 127 5.29 -21.56 0.98
C ASN A 127 5.71 -20.59 2.09
N LEU A 128 6.12 -21.10 3.27
CA LEU A 128 6.30 -20.31 4.48
C LEU A 128 7.72 -20.35 5.09
N ILE A 129 8.64 -21.14 4.56
CA ILE A 129 9.99 -21.36 5.15
C ILE A 129 10.78 -20.07 5.41
N ASP A 130 10.66 -19.08 4.52
CA ASP A 130 11.40 -17.81 4.62
C ASP A 130 10.72 -16.79 5.54
N THR A 131 9.59 -17.12 6.14
CA THR A 131 8.90 -16.20 7.04
C THR A 131 9.59 -16.10 8.39
N GLN A 132 9.61 -14.90 8.96
CA GLN A 132 10.11 -14.68 10.32
C GLN A 132 9.39 -15.58 11.34
N THR A 133 8.08 -15.80 11.16
CA THR A 133 7.29 -16.68 12.03
C THR A 133 7.82 -18.13 12.01
N PHE A 134 8.11 -18.70 10.83
CA PHE A 134 8.69 -20.04 10.71
C PHE A 134 10.11 -20.11 11.24
N GLN A 135 10.94 -19.09 10.95
CA GLN A 135 12.32 -19.04 11.43
C GLN A 135 12.37 -19.01 12.96
N LEU A 136 11.58 -18.14 13.61
CA LEU A 136 11.50 -18.06 15.07
C LEU A 136 10.98 -19.36 15.69
N HIS A 137 9.97 -19.97 15.08
CA HIS A 137 9.44 -21.26 15.54
C HIS A 137 10.47 -22.37 15.40
N SER A 138 11.16 -22.44 14.27
CA SER A 138 12.20 -23.44 14.03
C SER A 138 13.42 -23.27 14.93
N SER A 139 13.78 -22.04 15.31
CA SER A 139 14.82 -21.79 16.30
C SER A 139 14.42 -22.28 17.70
N ARG A 140 13.13 -22.20 18.04
CA ARG A 140 12.60 -22.67 19.34
C ARG A 140 12.39 -24.17 19.39
N PHE A 141 11.99 -24.77 18.27
CA PHE A 141 11.69 -26.18 18.11
C PHE A 141 12.62 -26.79 17.05
N PRO A 142 13.86 -27.17 17.40
CA PRO A 142 14.86 -27.62 16.41
C PRO A 142 14.40 -28.84 15.62
N SER A 143 13.60 -29.72 16.24
CA SER A 143 13.06 -30.92 15.60
C SER A 143 12.04 -30.61 14.49
N PHE A 144 11.51 -29.37 14.44
CA PHE A 144 10.57 -28.93 13.40
C PHE A 144 11.13 -29.09 11.98
N LYS A 145 12.45 -28.95 11.78
CA LYS A 145 13.08 -29.13 10.46
C LYS A 145 13.19 -30.59 10.02
N GLN A 146 12.99 -31.54 10.94
CA GLN A 146 13.19 -32.97 10.73
C GLN A 146 11.86 -33.74 10.74
N THR A 147 10.73 -33.04 10.74
CA THR A 147 9.39 -33.65 10.84
C THR A 147 8.99 -34.50 9.64
N THR A 148 9.78 -34.47 8.55
CA THR A 148 9.63 -35.39 7.41
C THR A 148 10.16 -36.80 7.69
N GLU A 149 10.85 -37.00 8.81
CA GLU A 149 11.31 -38.30 9.29
C GLU A 149 10.52 -38.72 10.54
N ALA A 150 10.17 -40.00 10.66
CA ALA A 150 9.32 -40.49 11.75
C ALA A 150 9.90 -40.19 13.15
N ASN A 151 11.23 -40.24 13.30
CA ASN A 151 11.89 -39.90 14.55
C ASN A 151 11.82 -38.39 14.84
N GLY A 152 12.07 -37.54 13.83
CA GLY A 152 11.98 -36.09 13.98
C GLY A 152 10.55 -35.62 14.29
N PHE A 153 9.54 -36.23 13.66
CA PHE A 153 8.13 -36.00 13.98
C PHE A 153 7.80 -36.28 15.45
N LYS A 154 8.21 -37.44 15.99
CA LYS A 154 7.98 -37.80 17.40
C LYS A 154 8.72 -36.88 18.38
N LEU A 155 9.95 -36.48 18.03
CA LEU A 155 10.71 -35.53 18.83
C LEU A 155 10.01 -34.17 18.87
N TYR A 156 9.54 -33.69 17.72
CA TYR A 156 8.84 -32.43 17.60
C TYR A 156 7.49 -32.42 18.35
N GLU A 157 6.71 -33.50 18.26
CA GLU A 157 5.49 -33.70 19.07
C GLU A 157 5.81 -33.58 20.58
N SER A 158 6.91 -34.18 21.02
CA SER A 158 7.36 -34.09 22.41
C SER A 158 7.80 -32.67 22.80
N GLU A 159 8.54 -31.96 21.94
CA GLU A 159 8.94 -30.57 22.18
C GLU A 159 7.72 -29.65 22.32
N LEU A 160 6.73 -29.76 21.43
CA LEU A 160 5.49 -28.98 21.47
C LEU A 160 4.71 -29.23 22.76
N THR A 161 4.62 -30.49 23.20
CA THR A 161 3.89 -30.90 24.41
C THR A 161 4.56 -30.41 25.69
N LEU A 162 5.91 -30.42 25.73
CA LEU A 162 6.68 -29.99 26.89
C LEU A 162 6.78 -28.47 27.02
N ASP A 163 6.64 -27.72 25.91
CA ASP A 163 6.74 -26.27 25.92
C ASP A 163 5.52 -25.62 26.61
N LYS A 164 5.80 -24.78 27.61
CA LYS A 164 4.79 -24.12 28.45
C LYS A 164 4.35 -22.74 27.93
N GLN A 165 4.85 -22.29 26.78
CA GLN A 165 4.47 -20.97 26.24
C GLN A 165 2.97 -20.94 25.93
N PRO A 166 2.28 -19.84 26.26
CA PRO A 166 0.90 -19.64 25.86
C PRO A 166 0.75 -19.64 24.33
N ILE A 167 -0.18 -20.46 23.83
CA ILE A 167 -0.62 -20.46 22.42
C ILE A 167 -1.75 -19.46 22.14
N ARG A 168 -2.34 -18.91 23.20
CA ARG A 168 -3.44 -17.95 23.24
C ARG A 168 -3.18 -16.96 24.37
N ASN A 169 -3.59 -15.71 24.19
CA ASN A 169 -3.48 -14.74 25.26
C ASN A 169 -4.66 -14.93 26.24
N LYS A 170 -4.39 -14.94 27.54
CA LYS A 170 -5.44 -15.12 28.56
C LYS A 170 -5.96 -13.80 29.11
N SER A 171 -5.33 -12.68 28.74
CA SER A 171 -5.70 -11.36 29.24
C SER A 171 -6.99 -10.86 28.61
N THR A 172 -7.81 -10.24 29.46
CA THR A 172 -8.91 -9.39 29.02
C THR A 172 -8.36 -8.04 28.59
N LEU A 173 -9.10 -7.30 27.74
CA LEU A 173 -8.69 -5.95 27.38
C LEU A 173 -8.63 -5.08 28.63
N LYS A 174 -7.58 -4.28 28.74
CA LYS A 174 -7.46 -3.29 29.81
C LYS A 174 -8.42 -2.15 29.50
N LYS A 175 -9.37 -1.89 30.41
CA LYS A 175 -10.24 -0.71 30.33
C LYS A 175 -9.39 0.54 30.58
N LEU A 176 -9.56 1.55 29.73
CA LEU A 176 -8.90 2.84 29.89
C LEU A 176 -9.64 3.68 30.92
N ASP A 177 -8.93 4.62 31.54
CA ASP A 177 -9.53 5.55 32.50
C ASP A 177 -10.59 6.40 31.80
N VAL A 178 -11.75 6.56 32.45
CA VAL A 178 -12.85 7.36 31.91
C VAL A 178 -12.44 8.81 31.72
N GLU A 179 -11.61 9.35 32.62
CA GLU A 179 -11.10 10.72 32.52
C GLU A 179 -10.27 10.92 31.25
N TYR A 180 -9.41 9.95 30.90
CA TYR A 180 -8.63 10.00 29.66
C TYR A 180 -9.51 9.89 28.42
N LEU A 181 -10.52 9.01 28.44
CA LEU A 181 -11.47 8.88 27.35
C LEU A 181 -12.24 10.18 27.12
N ASP A 182 -12.66 10.84 28.19
CA ASP A 182 -13.37 12.12 28.12
C ASP A 182 -12.46 13.25 27.64
N ILE A 183 -11.20 13.33 28.09
CA ILE A 183 -10.21 14.32 27.59
C ILE A 183 -10.04 14.19 26.07
N VAL A 184 -9.78 12.98 25.59
CA VAL A 184 -9.56 12.72 24.15
C VAL A 184 -10.83 13.01 23.36
N LYS A 185 -11.99 12.54 23.84
CA LYS A 185 -13.27 12.76 23.18
C LYS A 185 -13.59 14.26 23.06
N ASN A 186 -13.52 15.00 24.18
CA ASN A 186 -13.79 16.43 24.21
C ASN A 186 -12.84 17.23 23.31
N TYR A 187 -11.56 16.86 23.30
CA TYR A 187 -10.56 17.46 22.41
C TYR A 187 -10.95 17.29 20.93
N PHE A 188 -11.21 16.06 20.50
CA PHE A 188 -11.54 15.78 19.10
C PHE A 188 -12.92 16.33 18.69
N GLU A 189 -13.92 16.29 19.57
CA GLU A 189 -15.23 16.91 19.31
C GLU A 189 -15.10 18.42 19.13
N THR A 190 -14.28 19.08 19.95
CA THR A 190 -13.99 20.52 19.83
C THR A 190 -13.28 20.82 18.51
N LYS A 191 -12.19 20.12 18.21
CA LYS A 191 -11.42 20.31 16.96
C LYS A 191 -12.25 20.04 15.71
N ILE A 192 -13.09 19.02 15.73
CA ILE A 192 -13.97 18.70 14.61
C ILE A 192 -15.07 19.74 14.44
N LYS A 193 -15.61 20.27 15.54
CA LYS A 193 -16.57 21.37 15.47
C LYS A 193 -15.92 22.62 14.87
N GLU A 194 -14.71 22.97 15.29
CA GLU A 194 -13.93 24.08 14.73
C GLU A 194 -13.64 23.89 13.24
N TYR A 195 -13.14 22.69 12.87
CA TYR A 195 -12.88 22.29 11.49
C TYR A 195 -14.13 22.43 10.61
N LYS A 196 -15.28 21.91 11.06
CA LYS A 196 -16.55 21.99 10.31
C LYS A 196 -17.07 23.41 10.22
N ALA A 197 -17.00 24.19 11.31
CA ALA A 197 -17.41 25.59 11.28
C ALA A 197 -16.59 26.38 10.26
N TYR A 198 -15.26 26.21 10.27
CA TYR A 198 -14.36 26.87 9.33
C TYR A 198 -14.67 26.48 7.88
N ILE A 199 -14.86 25.19 7.60
CA ILE A 199 -15.17 24.71 6.24
C ILE A 199 -16.55 25.18 5.79
N PHE A 200 -17.56 25.13 6.65
CA PHE A 200 -18.90 25.59 6.30
C PHE A 200 -18.92 27.08 5.96
N GLU A 201 -18.19 27.89 6.73
CA GLU A 201 -18.06 29.33 6.51
C GLU A 201 -17.29 29.64 5.21
N ASN A 202 -16.24 28.88 4.91
CA ASN A 202 -15.31 29.22 3.83
C ASN A 202 -15.58 28.48 2.51
N TYR A 203 -16.06 27.25 2.56
CA TYR A 203 -16.21 26.32 1.43
C TYR A 203 -17.53 25.51 1.49
N PRO A 204 -18.70 26.15 1.64
CA PRO A 204 -19.97 25.45 1.84
C PRO A 204 -20.34 24.50 0.69
N SER A 205 -19.87 24.76 -0.54
CA SER A 205 -20.11 23.88 -1.69
C SER A 205 -19.21 22.64 -1.72
N LEU A 206 -18.16 22.59 -0.89
CA LEU A 206 -17.14 21.54 -0.90
C LEU A 206 -17.17 20.65 0.33
N ILE A 207 -18.15 20.81 1.20
CA ILE A 207 -18.21 20.10 2.48
C ILE A 207 -18.07 18.57 2.32
N SER A 208 -18.51 17.98 1.21
CA SER A 208 -18.37 16.55 0.94
C SER A 208 -16.97 16.08 0.61
N GLU A 209 -16.11 16.99 0.15
CA GLU A 209 -14.74 16.69 -0.29
C GLU A 209 -13.76 16.66 0.87
N PHE A 210 -14.12 17.29 1.99
CA PHE A 210 -13.31 17.34 3.21
C PHE A 210 -13.46 16.06 4.04
N LYS A 211 -12.34 15.40 4.29
CA LYS A 211 -12.15 14.06 4.87
C LYS A 211 -12.88 13.84 6.18
N TYR A 212 -13.00 14.86 7.03
CA TYR A 212 -13.64 14.71 8.35
C TYR A 212 -15.05 15.30 8.41
N TYR A 213 -15.52 15.98 7.35
CA TYR A 213 -16.76 16.76 7.42
C TYR A 213 -18.01 15.87 7.42
N ASN A 214 -18.06 14.83 6.58
CA ASN A 214 -19.21 13.91 6.50
C ASN A 214 -18.91 12.52 7.08
N ASN A 215 -17.79 12.36 7.77
CA ASN A 215 -17.34 11.08 8.26
C ASN A 215 -17.37 11.01 9.80
N GLN A 216 -17.53 9.79 10.31
CA GLN A 216 -17.37 9.46 11.72
C GLN A 216 -15.90 9.16 12.00
N ILE A 217 -15.42 9.62 13.15
CA ILE A 217 -14.09 9.34 13.66
C ILE A 217 -14.21 8.33 14.79
N ARG A 218 -13.43 7.27 14.71
CA ARG A 218 -13.26 6.28 15.77
C ARG A 218 -11.82 6.25 16.22
N ILE A 219 -11.60 6.34 17.52
CA ILE A 219 -10.28 6.44 18.13
C ILE A 219 -10.02 5.17 18.94
N TYR A 220 -8.89 4.53 18.67
CA TYR A 220 -8.45 3.32 19.37
C TYR A 220 -7.09 3.56 19.99
N PHE A 221 -6.84 2.96 21.14
CA PHE A 221 -5.52 2.94 21.77
C PHE A 221 -4.99 1.53 21.83
N SER A 222 -3.70 1.37 21.56
CA SER A 222 -2.99 0.11 21.78
C SER A 222 -1.69 0.34 22.55
N ARG A 223 -1.23 -0.68 23.27
CA ARG A 223 0.05 -0.67 24.02
C ARG A 223 0.08 0.44 25.07
N PHE A 224 -1.04 0.67 25.76
CA PHE A 224 -1.19 1.81 26.66
C PHE A 224 -0.45 1.61 28.00
N ARG A 225 0.59 2.41 28.24
CA ARG A 225 1.48 2.39 29.42
C ARG A 225 1.73 3.80 29.94
N ASP A 226 1.81 3.96 31.27
CA ASP A 226 2.24 5.22 31.90
C ASP A 226 1.56 6.48 31.32
N SER A 227 0.22 6.43 31.16
CA SER A 227 -0.63 7.47 30.54
C SER A 227 -0.44 7.72 29.04
N GLY A 228 0.32 6.91 28.30
CA GLY A 228 0.48 7.06 26.85
C GLY A 228 0.34 5.75 26.07
N GLY A 229 0.18 5.84 24.76
CA GLY A 229 0.04 4.67 23.90
C GLY A 229 -0.02 5.05 22.43
N THR A 230 -0.07 4.03 21.58
CA THR A 230 -0.34 4.24 20.15
C THR A 230 -1.82 4.53 19.97
N MET A 231 -2.13 5.75 19.50
CA MET A 231 -3.47 6.20 19.17
C MET A 231 -3.70 6.05 17.67
N ARG A 232 -4.81 5.42 17.31
CA ARG A 232 -5.30 5.29 15.94
C ARG A 232 -6.58 6.08 15.78
N ILE A 233 -6.62 6.91 14.75
CA ILE A 233 -7.78 7.69 14.35
C ILE A 233 -8.28 7.09 13.05
N TYR A 234 -9.40 6.36 13.09
CA TYR A 234 -10.03 5.76 11.92
C TYR A 234 -11.23 6.58 11.49
N ILE A 235 -11.43 6.67 10.18
CA ILE A 235 -12.45 7.51 9.56
C ILE A 235 -13.37 6.60 8.78
N TYR A 236 -14.66 6.68 9.10
CA TYR A 236 -15.72 5.87 8.51
C TYR A 236 -16.74 6.78 7.82
N PRO A 237 -17.34 6.35 6.69
CA PRO A 237 -18.49 7.03 6.12
C PRO A 237 -19.57 7.19 7.17
N ASN A 238 -20.04 8.42 7.42
CA ASN A 238 -21.11 8.60 8.39
C ASN A 238 -22.46 8.28 7.76
N THR A 239 -23.13 7.23 8.24
CA THR A 239 -24.48 6.86 7.80
C THR A 239 -25.59 7.48 8.68
N ASN A 240 -25.25 7.98 9.88
CA ASN A 240 -26.21 8.55 10.84
C ASN A 240 -25.64 9.80 11.54
N TYR A 241 -26.39 10.89 11.58
CA TYR A 241 -25.93 12.21 12.04
C TYR A 241 -25.59 12.34 13.54
N ASP A 242 -25.66 11.27 14.33
CA ASP A 242 -25.39 11.30 15.77
C ASP A 242 -23.99 10.77 16.13
N SER A 243 -23.24 11.60 16.86
CA SER A 243 -21.86 11.42 17.34
C SER A 243 -20.79 11.21 16.26
N GLN A 244 -20.03 12.28 15.99
CA GLN A 244 -18.94 12.30 15.02
C GLN A 244 -17.63 11.73 15.55
N VAL A 245 -17.48 11.58 16.87
CA VAL A 245 -16.25 11.08 17.51
C VAL A 245 -16.62 9.98 18.50
N VAL A 246 -16.02 8.81 18.33
CA VAL A 246 -16.15 7.66 19.23
C VAL A 246 -14.75 7.32 19.73
N VAL A 247 -14.56 7.24 21.04
CA VAL A 247 -13.31 6.75 21.63
C VAL A 247 -13.57 5.36 22.19
N TYR A 248 -12.88 4.35 21.65
CA TYR A 248 -13.04 2.97 22.09
C TYR A 248 -12.48 2.81 23.52
N PRO A 249 -13.25 2.25 24.47
CA PRO A 249 -12.93 2.37 25.90
C PRO A 249 -11.85 1.38 26.40
N TYR A 250 -11.23 0.61 25.50
CA TYR A 250 -10.28 -0.44 25.85
C TYR A 250 -8.97 -0.31 25.07
N ASP A 251 -7.87 -0.69 25.72
CA ASP A 251 -6.56 -0.89 25.11
C ASP A 251 -6.62 -2.13 24.20
N VAL A 252 -6.60 -1.92 22.87
CA VAL A 252 -6.77 -2.98 21.88
C VAL A 252 -5.52 -3.85 21.81
N ASP A 253 -5.72 -5.16 21.86
CA ASP A 253 -4.64 -6.16 21.95
C ASP A 253 -4.25 -6.77 20.61
N PHE A 254 -5.12 -6.68 19.61
CA PHE A 254 -4.99 -7.40 18.35
C PHE A 254 -5.93 -6.79 17.31
N TYR A 255 -5.40 -6.57 16.13
CA TYR A 255 -6.11 -6.05 14.97
C TYR A 255 -5.23 -6.36 13.76
N GLY A 256 -5.84 -6.35 12.58
CA GLY A 256 -5.13 -6.65 11.36
C GLY A 256 -4.39 -5.44 10.80
N SER A 257 -4.43 -5.24 9.49
CA SER A 257 -3.78 -4.10 8.84
C SER A 257 -4.47 -2.75 9.16
N GLU A 258 -3.81 -1.63 8.87
CA GLU A 258 -4.27 -0.29 9.24
C GLU A 258 -5.64 0.11 8.63
N PHE A 259 -6.12 -0.61 7.61
CA PHE A 259 -7.42 -0.39 6.97
C PHE A 259 -8.44 -1.50 7.24
N GLU A 260 -8.22 -2.30 8.27
CA GLU A 260 -9.17 -3.29 8.73
C GLU A 260 -9.89 -2.83 9.99
N ASN A 261 -11.17 -3.17 10.07
CA ASN A 261 -12.01 -2.80 11.18
C ASN A 261 -11.60 -3.57 12.44
N ILE A 262 -11.78 -2.92 13.59
CA ILE A 262 -11.51 -3.51 14.91
C ILE A 262 -12.81 -4.01 15.56
N GLU A 263 -13.94 -3.49 15.10
CA GLU A 263 -15.29 -3.75 15.58
C GLU A 263 -16.17 -4.28 14.42
N GLU A 264 -17.33 -4.85 14.76
CA GLU A 264 -18.31 -5.32 13.77
C GLU A 264 -18.99 -4.13 13.08
N LEU A 265 -18.32 -3.54 12.09
CA LEU A 265 -18.81 -2.41 11.30
C LEU A 265 -18.95 -2.84 9.83
N ASP A 266 -20.17 -2.69 9.29
CA ASP A 266 -20.49 -3.04 7.89
C ASP A 266 -19.86 -2.10 6.85
N THR A 267 -19.26 -0.98 7.30
CA THR A 267 -18.59 0.00 6.43
C THR A 267 -17.09 -0.10 6.58
N PRO A 268 -16.32 -0.09 5.47
CA PRO A 268 -14.87 -0.08 5.54
C PRO A 268 -14.34 1.29 5.98
N ILE A 269 -13.13 1.28 6.54
CA ILE A 269 -12.36 2.50 6.82
C ILE A 269 -12.05 3.21 5.49
N VAL A 270 -12.27 4.53 5.45
CA VAL A 270 -11.95 5.39 4.29
C VAL A 270 -10.73 6.27 4.51
N GLY A 271 -10.15 6.22 5.71
CA GLY A 271 -8.89 6.87 6.02
C GLY A 271 -8.53 6.71 7.48
N GLY A 272 -7.30 7.05 7.82
CA GLY A 272 -6.91 7.09 9.23
C GLY A 272 -5.55 7.71 9.45
N LEU A 273 -5.10 7.66 10.70
CA LEU A 273 -3.77 8.05 11.13
C LEU A 273 -3.40 7.23 12.37
N GLU A 274 -2.17 6.73 12.42
CA GLU A 274 -1.56 6.16 13.61
C GLU A 274 -0.48 7.12 14.16
N THR A 275 -0.50 7.35 15.47
CA THR A 275 0.52 8.17 16.14
C THR A 275 0.72 7.75 17.59
N TYR A 276 1.88 8.04 18.17
CA TYR A 276 2.10 7.84 19.60
C TYR A 276 1.65 9.08 20.38
N VAL A 277 0.85 8.87 21.43
CA VAL A 277 0.41 9.97 22.30
C VAL A 277 0.68 9.76 23.77
N ARG A 278 0.88 10.88 24.48
CA ARG A 278 0.83 10.93 25.95
C ARG A 278 -0.44 11.67 26.36
N LEU A 279 -1.29 11.01 27.15
CA LEU A 279 -2.50 11.54 27.75
C LEU A 279 -2.15 12.11 29.12
N ASP A 280 -1.47 13.25 29.11
CA ASP A 280 -1.18 14.06 30.30
C ASP A 280 -1.97 15.38 30.23
N GLU A 281 -1.82 16.22 31.27
CA GLU A 281 -2.52 17.52 31.36
C GLU A 281 -2.26 18.43 30.14
N ASP A 282 -1.16 18.21 29.41
CA ASP A 282 -0.76 18.97 28.22
C ASP A 282 -1.26 18.35 26.90
N PHE A 283 -2.05 17.27 26.91
CA PHE A 283 -2.51 16.59 25.69
C PHE A 283 -3.08 17.58 24.66
N GLY A 284 -4.02 18.43 25.07
CA GLY A 284 -4.64 19.41 24.16
C GLY A 284 -3.62 20.35 23.51
N ASN A 285 -2.61 20.81 24.26
CA ASN A 285 -1.58 21.72 23.77
C ASN A 285 -0.58 21.02 22.85
N LYS A 286 -0.14 19.80 23.20
CA LYS A 286 0.83 19.02 22.42
C LYS A 286 0.29 18.64 21.04
N TYR A 287 -1.01 18.39 20.98
CA TYR A 287 -1.67 17.90 19.77
C TYR A 287 -2.49 18.98 19.06
N ASP A 288 -2.43 20.24 19.50
CA ASP A 288 -3.23 21.37 18.98
C ASP A 288 -3.14 21.58 17.46
N HIS A 289 -2.06 21.10 16.83
CA HIS A 289 -1.82 21.13 15.40
C HIS A 289 -2.80 20.27 14.59
N PHE A 290 -3.44 19.25 15.16
CA PHE A 290 -4.41 18.42 14.44
C PHE A 290 -5.60 19.25 13.96
N LEU A 291 -5.97 19.06 12.69
CA LEU A 291 -7.13 19.72 12.06
C LEU A 291 -7.02 21.25 12.11
N SER A 292 -5.78 21.75 12.19
CA SER A 292 -5.49 23.18 12.19
C SER A 292 -5.92 23.83 10.87
N ILE A 293 -6.03 25.16 10.85
CA ILE A 293 -6.29 25.92 9.60
C ILE A 293 -5.26 25.58 8.52
N ARG A 294 -4.00 25.34 8.93
CA ARG A 294 -2.95 24.87 8.04
C ARG A 294 -3.31 23.54 7.39
N ASP A 295 -3.74 22.54 8.18
CA ASP A 295 -4.17 21.23 7.65
C ASP A 295 -5.35 21.38 6.70
N ILE A 296 -6.33 22.24 7.04
CA ILE A 296 -7.48 22.53 6.17
C ILE A 296 -7.03 23.13 4.84
N HIS A 297 -6.04 24.01 4.84
CA HIS A 297 -5.53 24.61 3.60
C HIS A 297 -4.68 23.64 2.77
N HIS A 298 -3.95 22.73 3.41
CA HIS A 298 -3.29 21.62 2.71
C HIS A 298 -4.32 20.71 2.04
N GLU A 299 -5.38 20.33 2.76
CA GLU A 299 -6.46 19.51 2.21
C GLU A 299 -7.21 20.24 1.08
N LEU A 300 -7.46 21.55 1.23
CA LEU A 300 -8.04 22.38 0.18
C LEU A 300 -7.16 22.39 -1.09
N LEU A 301 -5.84 22.45 -0.94
CA LEU A 301 -4.90 22.38 -2.06
C LEU A 301 -5.05 21.05 -2.81
N ASP A 302 -5.12 19.93 -2.08
CA ASP A 302 -5.33 18.61 -2.68
C ASP A 302 -6.69 18.51 -3.39
N ILE A 303 -7.75 19.05 -2.80
CA ILE A 303 -9.08 19.13 -3.43
C ILE A 303 -9.01 19.98 -4.71
N PHE A 304 -8.35 21.14 -4.68
CA PHE A 304 -8.20 22.00 -5.85
C PHE A 304 -7.44 21.30 -6.97
N ILE A 305 -6.27 20.73 -6.69
CA ILE A 305 -5.42 20.10 -7.70
C ILE A 305 -6.13 18.95 -8.40
N ARG A 306 -6.92 18.17 -7.66
CA ARG A 306 -7.67 17.03 -8.20
C ARG A 306 -8.84 17.43 -9.11
N ASN A 307 -9.43 18.61 -8.90
CA ASN A 307 -10.66 19.03 -9.58
C ASN A 307 -10.45 20.18 -10.58
N ALA A 308 -9.30 20.84 -10.56
CA ALA A 308 -8.97 21.92 -11.46
C ALA A 308 -8.57 21.40 -12.85
N SER A 309 -9.04 22.09 -13.88
CA SER A 309 -8.57 21.89 -15.25
C SER A 309 -7.08 22.22 -15.39
N LYS A 310 -6.44 21.67 -16.42
CA LYS A 310 -5.03 21.98 -16.74
C LYS A 310 -4.77 23.48 -16.88
N GLU A 311 -5.73 24.24 -17.44
CA GLU A 311 -5.62 25.69 -17.57
C GLU A 311 -5.64 26.40 -16.20
N GLU A 312 -6.51 25.98 -15.30
CA GLU A 312 -6.56 26.51 -13.93
C GLU A 312 -5.30 26.20 -13.13
N LEU A 313 -4.77 24.98 -13.25
CA LEU A 313 -3.50 24.60 -12.62
C LEU A 313 -2.33 25.46 -13.13
N ASN A 314 -2.27 25.72 -14.44
CA ASN A 314 -1.25 26.59 -15.03
C ASN A 314 -1.36 28.03 -14.51
N ARG A 315 -2.59 28.58 -14.46
CA ARG A 315 -2.83 29.91 -13.88
C ARG A 315 -2.42 29.97 -12.42
N PHE A 316 -2.59 28.87 -11.67
CA PHE A 316 -2.19 28.81 -10.27
C PHE A 316 -0.66 28.77 -10.12
N ILE A 317 0.06 28.02 -10.95
CA ILE A 317 1.53 28.08 -10.98
C ILE A 317 2.03 29.50 -11.25
N ILE A 318 1.46 30.19 -12.24
CA ILE A 318 1.85 31.58 -12.54
C ILE A 318 1.61 32.49 -11.33
N PHE A 319 0.49 32.30 -10.63
CA PHE A 319 0.23 33.02 -9.38
C PHE A 319 1.32 32.74 -8.33
N LEU A 320 1.67 31.47 -8.09
CA LEU A 320 2.72 31.09 -7.14
C LEU A 320 4.11 31.63 -7.52
N LEU A 321 4.40 31.71 -8.82
CA LEU A 321 5.66 32.32 -9.28
C LEU A 321 5.65 33.83 -9.05
N LYS A 322 4.53 34.51 -9.29
CA LYS A 322 4.38 35.94 -8.95
C LYS A 322 4.61 36.19 -7.46
N THR A 323 4.07 35.33 -6.60
CA THR A 323 4.25 35.45 -5.14
C THR A 323 5.68 35.13 -4.71
N ALA A 324 6.42 34.34 -5.49
CA ALA A 324 7.86 34.12 -5.34
C ALA A 324 8.74 35.22 -5.96
N GLY A 325 8.16 36.34 -6.41
CA GLY A 325 8.88 37.52 -6.90
C GLY A 325 9.12 37.57 -8.42
N TYR A 326 8.52 36.68 -9.20
CA TYR A 326 8.64 36.70 -10.67
C TYR A 326 7.59 37.63 -11.30
N ASN A 327 8.06 38.65 -12.03
CA ASN A 327 7.20 39.61 -12.73
C ASN A 327 6.94 39.18 -14.19
N PHE A 328 5.77 38.62 -14.45
CA PHE A 328 5.35 38.22 -15.79
C PHE A 328 4.89 39.43 -16.61
N ASN A 329 5.30 39.53 -17.87
CA ASN A 329 4.88 40.61 -18.76
C ASN A 329 3.43 40.37 -19.25
N PRO A 330 2.47 41.25 -18.95
CA PRO A 330 1.06 41.03 -19.31
C PRO A 330 0.78 41.04 -20.83
N PHE A 331 1.73 41.45 -21.68
CA PHE A 331 1.53 41.56 -23.14
C PHE A 331 2.19 40.43 -23.96
N LYS A 332 2.82 39.46 -23.31
CA LYS A 332 3.41 38.28 -23.96
C LYS A 332 3.27 37.09 -23.03
N GLU A 333 2.12 36.42 -23.11
CA GLU A 333 2.03 35.09 -22.49
C GLU A 333 3.05 34.16 -23.14
N ILE A 334 3.21 34.21 -24.47
CA ILE A 334 4.19 33.40 -25.20
C ILE A 334 5.51 34.16 -25.38
N ASP A 335 6.61 33.54 -24.96
CA ASP A 335 7.94 34.08 -25.22
C ASP A 335 8.27 34.02 -26.73
N LYS A 336 8.92 35.07 -27.25
CA LYS A 336 9.42 35.13 -28.62
C LYS A 336 10.44 34.04 -28.93
N LYS A 337 11.06 33.41 -27.92
CA LYS A 337 11.95 32.25 -28.08
C LYS A 337 11.22 30.89 -28.01
N GLY A 338 9.88 30.89 -28.00
CA GLY A 338 9.08 29.66 -28.03
C GLY A 338 8.99 28.92 -26.69
N PHE A 339 9.12 29.64 -25.57
CA PHE A 339 8.78 29.14 -24.24
C PHE A 339 7.35 29.54 -23.87
N ASP A 340 6.75 28.78 -22.95
CA ASP A 340 5.37 28.99 -22.55
C ASP A 340 5.18 30.30 -21.81
N TYR A 341 6.18 30.75 -21.01
CA TYR A 341 6.16 32.05 -20.35
C TYR A 341 7.57 32.65 -20.17
N ALA A 342 7.63 33.96 -19.92
CA ALA A 342 8.83 34.65 -19.46
C ALA A 342 8.50 35.63 -18.32
N ALA A 343 9.40 35.75 -17.36
CA ALA A 343 9.27 36.69 -16.24
C ALA A 343 10.61 37.32 -15.85
N VAL A 344 10.55 38.47 -15.20
CA VAL A 344 11.74 39.17 -14.67
C VAL A 344 11.79 39.03 -13.16
N ARG A 345 12.96 38.72 -12.62
CA ARG A 345 13.24 38.74 -11.19
C ARG A 345 14.66 39.25 -10.98
N GLU A 346 14.85 40.21 -10.08
CA GLU A 346 16.18 40.75 -9.74
C GLU A 346 16.98 41.19 -10.99
N ASP A 347 16.31 41.88 -11.93
CA ASP A 347 16.84 42.34 -13.22
C ASP A 347 17.27 41.25 -14.22
N GLU A 348 17.06 39.97 -13.89
CA GLU A 348 17.29 38.83 -14.80
C GLU A 348 16.00 38.32 -15.45
N ILE A 349 16.11 37.84 -16.69
CA ILE A 349 14.99 37.23 -17.43
C ILE A 349 15.01 35.72 -17.22
N PHE A 350 13.90 35.19 -16.74
CA PHE A 350 13.64 33.77 -16.57
C PHE A 350 12.63 33.29 -17.60
N HIS A 351 12.87 32.11 -18.14
CA HIS A 351 12.00 31.47 -19.13
C HIS A 351 11.37 30.24 -18.50
N PHE A 352 10.06 30.06 -18.70
CA PHE A 352 9.32 28.96 -18.12
C PHE A 352 8.73 28.06 -19.19
N GLN A 353 8.93 26.75 -19.03
CA GLN A 353 8.31 25.73 -19.87
C GLN A 353 7.44 24.83 -19.00
N VAL A 354 6.15 24.75 -19.34
CA VAL A 354 5.20 23.82 -18.73
C VAL A 354 5.56 22.41 -19.15
N LEU A 355 5.81 21.56 -18.16
CA LEU A 355 6.12 20.17 -18.34
C LEU A 355 4.80 19.41 -18.53
N THR A 356 4.41 19.22 -19.79
CA THR A 356 3.24 18.42 -20.20
C THR A 356 3.57 16.93 -20.15
N GLN A 357 2.55 16.04 -20.23
CA GLN A 357 2.75 14.58 -20.30
C GLN A 357 3.81 14.18 -21.35
N GLU A 358 3.76 14.76 -22.54
CA GLU A 358 4.72 14.47 -23.62
C GLU A 358 6.15 14.95 -23.31
N LEU A 359 6.29 15.98 -22.47
CA LEU A 359 7.57 16.52 -21.98
C LEU A 359 8.03 15.85 -20.68
N LYS A 360 7.31 14.84 -20.17
CA LYS A 360 7.85 13.99 -19.11
C LYS A 360 8.92 13.03 -19.63
N ASN A 361 9.03 12.86 -20.96
CA ASN A 361 10.10 12.11 -21.58
C ASN A 361 11.45 12.86 -21.50
N ILE A 362 12.45 12.28 -20.84
CA ILE A 362 13.72 12.95 -20.57
C ILE A 362 14.49 13.29 -21.85
N ASN A 363 14.39 12.49 -22.91
CA ASN A 363 15.06 12.76 -24.19
C ASN A 363 14.50 14.02 -24.81
N LYS A 364 13.17 14.14 -24.81
CA LYS A 364 12.50 15.33 -25.36
C LYS A 364 12.85 16.57 -24.56
N LEU A 365 13.06 16.45 -23.24
CA LEU A 365 13.57 17.53 -22.42
C LEU A 365 15.02 17.89 -22.79
N LYS A 366 15.90 16.89 -22.94
CA LYS A 366 17.29 17.09 -23.36
C LYS A 366 17.37 17.76 -24.74
N GLU A 367 16.65 17.23 -25.73
CA GLU A 367 16.51 17.84 -27.07
C GLU A 367 15.99 19.27 -26.99
N LEU A 368 14.99 19.55 -26.15
CA LEU A 368 14.45 20.91 -25.98
C LEU A 368 15.46 21.86 -25.35
N ILE A 369 16.29 21.39 -24.41
CA ILE A 369 17.34 22.19 -23.77
C ILE A 369 18.48 22.46 -24.75
N GLU A 370 18.99 21.42 -25.41
CA GLU A 370 20.07 21.50 -26.39
C GLU A 370 19.70 22.43 -27.56
N ASN A 371 18.46 22.37 -28.04
CA ASN A 371 18.01 23.20 -29.16
C ASN A 371 17.77 24.67 -28.80
N LYS A 372 17.68 25.03 -27.51
CA LYS A 372 17.22 26.37 -27.08
C LYS A 372 18.30 27.28 -26.50
N GLU A 373 19.43 26.78 -25.98
CA GLU A 373 20.57 27.56 -25.43
C GLU A 373 20.15 28.83 -24.66
N VAL A 374 19.29 28.69 -23.65
CA VAL A 374 18.76 29.83 -22.88
C VAL A 374 19.19 29.76 -21.41
N GLU A 375 19.90 30.81 -20.97
CA GLU A 375 20.18 31.04 -19.54
C GLU A 375 18.86 31.24 -18.76
N ASN A 376 18.82 30.74 -17.52
CA ASN A 376 17.68 30.88 -16.60
C ASN A 376 16.35 30.24 -17.07
N LEU A 377 16.43 29.08 -17.73
CA LEU A 377 15.28 28.22 -18.00
C LEU A 377 14.81 27.48 -16.72
N ILE A 378 13.51 27.52 -16.45
CA ILE A 378 12.86 26.81 -15.35
C ILE A 378 11.68 26.00 -15.90
N PHE A 379 11.70 24.69 -15.67
CA PHE A 379 10.54 23.85 -15.94
C PHE A 379 9.52 23.99 -14.82
N VAL A 380 8.24 24.01 -15.18
CA VAL A 380 7.14 24.08 -14.22
C VAL A 380 6.17 22.94 -14.44
N SER A 381 5.77 22.29 -13.36
CA SER A 381 4.85 21.17 -13.41
C SER A 381 3.62 21.43 -12.55
N ALA A 382 2.44 21.27 -13.15
CA ALA A 382 1.17 21.27 -12.42
C ALA A 382 1.03 20.06 -11.48
N TYR A 383 1.81 19.03 -11.73
CA TYR A 383 1.74 17.75 -11.05
C TYR A 383 3.00 17.49 -10.23
N ARG A 384 2.91 16.54 -9.29
CA ARG A 384 4.09 16.07 -8.57
C ARG A 384 5.05 15.46 -9.58
N VAL A 385 6.31 15.86 -9.51
CA VAL A 385 7.34 15.24 -10.33
C VAL A 385 7.99 14.16 -9.49
N PHE A 386 8.10 12.97 -10.08
CA PHE A 386 8.79 11.84 -9.48
C PHE A 386 10.13 12.25 -8.91
N HIS A 387 10.43 11.80 -7.69
CA HIS A 387 11.72 12.06 -7.07
C HIS A 387 12.89 11.67 -7.99
N SER A 388 12.82 10.54 -8.68
CA SER A 388 13.86 10.10 -9.62
C SER A 388 14.02 11.03 -10.83
N ILE A 389 12.93 11.58 -11.36
CA ILE A 389 13.00 12.60 -12.42
C ILE A 389 13.57 13.89 -11.83
N SER A 390 13.16 14.31 -10.64
CA SER A 390 13.69 15.50 -9.96
C SER A 390 15.20 15.39 -9.74
N GLU A 391 15.68 14.28 -9.18
CA GLU A 391 17.11 14.01 -8.98
C GLU A 391 17.89 14.05 -10.30
N GLN A 392 17.29 13.55 -11.38
CA GLN A 392 17.94 13.57 -12.67
C GLN A 392 18.00 14.97 -13.27
N LEU A 393 16.90 15.73 -13.20
CA LEU A 393 16.89 17.11 -13.63
C LEU A 393 17.94 17.92 -12.87
N GLU A 394 18.06 17.71 -11.55
CA GLU A 394 19.11 18.32 -10.73
C GLU A 394 20.53 17.95 -11.20
N LYS A 395 20.80 16.68 -11.51
CA LYS A 395 22.11 16.22 -12.04
C LYS A 395 22.50 16.91 -13.35
N GLU A 396 21.50 17.20 -14.19
CA GLU A 396 21.66 17.89 -15.47
C GLU A 396 21.60 19.42 -15.31
N ASN A 397 21.62 19.95 -14.08
CA ASN A 397 21.46 21.38 -13.74
C ASN A 397 20.16 22.01 -14.28
N ILE A 398 19.11 21.20 -14.46
CA ILE A 398 17.80 21.63 -14.94
C ILE A 398 16.96 22.05 -13.74
N LYS A 399 16.57 23.33 -13.70
CA LYS A 399 15.71 23.87 -12.64
C LYS A 399 14.26 23.46 -12.87
N LEU A 400 13.63 22.82 -11.88
CA LEU A 400 12.21 22.46 -11.89
C LEU A 400 11.49 23.04 -10.67
N LYS A 401 10.28 23.55 -10.88
CA LYS A 401 9.36 23.97 -9.82
C LYS A 401 8.00 23.31 -10.00
N SER A 402 7.62 22.43 -9.08
CA SER A 402 6.27 21.84 -9.05
C SER A 402 5.28 22.77 -8.34
N LEU A 403 4.01 22.70 -8.73
CA LEU A 403 2.92 23.43 -8.08
C LEU A 403 2.86 23.10 -6.58
N TYR A 404 2.95 21.82 -6.23
CA TYR A 404 3.01 21.36 -4.83
C TYR A 404 4.20 21.97 -4.09
N GLY A 405 5.41 21.94 -4.66
CA GLY A 405 6.61 22.49 -4.02
C GLY A 405 6.47 23.98 -3.77
N LEU A 406 6.02 24.72 -4.79
CA LEU A 406 5.76 26.16 -4.71
C LEU A 406 4.70 26.50 -3.64
N ALA A 407 3.61 25.74 -3.56
CA ALA A 407 2.59 25.96 -2.54
C ALA A 407 3.08 25.57 -1.14
N PHE A 408 3.90 24.52 -1.02
CA PHE A 408 4.44 24.05 0.26
C PHE A 408 5.40 25.05 0.90
N GLU A 409 6.19 25.77 0.10
CA GLU A 409 7.00 26.90 0.56
C GLU A 409 6.15 27.95 1.29
N HIS A 410 4.91 28.22 0.84
CA HIS A 410 4.01 29.14 1.53
C HIS A 410 3.51 28.58 2.87
N PHE A 411 3.18 27.28 2.94
CA PHE A 411 2.75 26.67 4.20
C PHE A 411 3.85 26.64 5.26
N ASN A 412 5.10 26.38 4.87
CA ASN A 412 6.25 26.37 5.79
C ASN A 412 6.60 27.77 6.32
N ASN A 413 6.30 28.81 5.54
CA ASN A 413 6.54 30.20 5.93
C ASN A 413 5.29 30.87 6.53
N GLU A 414 4.34 30.08 7.05
CA GLU A 414 3.07 30.55 7.66
C GLU A 414 2.21 31.46 6.76
N ASN A 415 2.44 31.40 5.44
CA ASN A 415 1.76 32.19 4.41
C ASN A 415 0.68 31.39 3.66
N GLY A 416 0.22 30.27 4.24
CA GLY A 416 -0.82 29.41 3.65
C GLY A 416 -2.13 30.13 3.33
N ILE A 417 -2.40 31.25 4.01
CA ILE A 417 -3.57 32.09 3.77
C ILE A 417 -3.65 32.62 2.31
N LEU A 418 -2.51 32.80 1.66
CA LEU A 418 -2.44 33.24 0.26
C LEU A 418 -2.98 32.17 -0.70
N ILE A 419 -2.62 30.92 -0.42
CA ILE A 419 -3.10 29.74 -1.15
C ILE A 419 -4.61 29.59 -0.98
N HIS A 420 -5.06 29.72 0.28
CA HIS A 420 -6.48 29.75 0.62
C HIS A 420 -7.26 30.77 -0.21
N TRP A 421 -6.84 32.04 -0.25
CA TRP A 421 -7.59 33.08 -0.96
C TRP A 421 -7.61 32.86 -2.46
N TYR A 422 -6.50 32.40 -3.04
CA TYR A 422 -6.48 32.06 -4.47
C TYR A 422 -7.49 30.98 -4.79
N ILE A 423 -7.40 29.82 -4.11
CA ILE A 423 -8.28 28.68 -4.37
C ILE A 423 -9.74 29.06 -4.10
N LYS A 424 -10.02 29.74 -2.98
CA LYS A 424 -11.36 30.20 -2.63
C LYS A 424 -11.99 31.06 -3.73
N SER A 425 -11.19 31.89 -4.41
CA SER A 425 -11.66 32.71 -5.54
C SER A 425 -12.03 31.90 -6.79
N LYS A 426 -11.57 30.65 -6.89
CA LYS A 426 -11.76 29.75 -8.05
C LYS A 426 -12.77 28.64 -7.83
N LEU A 427 -13.29 28.48 -6.60
CA LEU A 427 -14.19 27.37 -6.28
C LEU A 427 -15.47 27.32 -7.13
N LYS A 428 -15.95 28.46 -7.63
CA LYS A 428 -17.14 28.53 -8.49
C LYS A 428 -16.90 27.95 -9.88
N ASP A 429 -15.65 27.89 -10.31
CA ASP A 429 -15.25 27.47 -11.64
C ASP A 429 -14.86 25.98 -11.68
N LEU A 430 -14.67 25.36 -10.52
CA LEU A 430 -14.27 23.95 -10.40
C LEU A 430 -15.41 22.99 -10.74
N THR A 431 -15.11 22.01 -11.58
CA THR A 431 -15.97 20.86 -11.83
C THR A 431 -15.55 19.69 -10.96
N PHE A 432 -16.41 19.29 -10.02
CA PHE A 432 -16.13 18.16 -9.14
C PHE A 432 -16.57 16.85 -9.81
N GLN A 433 -15.59 16.06 -10.24
CA GLN A 433 -15.83 14.68 -10.65
C GLN A 433 -15.50 13.77 -9.47
N ASN A 434 -16.54 13.34 -8.77
CA ASN A 434 -16.40 12.34 -7.72
C ASN A 434 -16.06 11.01 -8.42
N THR A 435 -14.80 10.59 -8.39
CA THR A 435 -14.40 9.29 -8.96
C THR A 435 -13.92 8.37 -7.84
N ASP A 436 -14.42 7.13 -7.86
CA ASP A 436 -14.00 6.06 -6.94
C ASP A 436 -12.47 5.82 -6.99
N SER A 437 -11.83 6.21 -8.10
CA SER A 437 -10.38 6.20 -8.33
C SER A 437 -9.58 6.95 -7.27
N THR A 438 -10.04 8.14 -6.85
CA THR A 438 -9.32 8.96 -5.87
C THR A 438 -9.25 8.27 -4.52
N LYS A 439 -10.38 7.74 -4.04
CA LYS A 439 -10.43 7.01 -2.76
C LYS A 439 -9.56 5.76 -2.80
N GLN A 440 -9.58 5.04 -3.92
CA GLN A 440 -8.77 3.85 -4.10
C GLN A 440 -7.26 4.18 -4.08
N GLY A 441 -6.84 5.25 -4.76
CA GLY A 441 -5.44 5.67 -4.79
C GLY A 441 -4.90 6.07 -3.41
N ASP A 442 -5.66 6.86 -2.64
CA ASP A 442 -5.26 7.24 -1.27
C ASP A 442 -5.08 6.01 -0.36
N ILE A 443 -5.96 5.01 -0.48
CA ILE A 443 -5.86 3.74 0.24
C ILE A 443 -4.59 2.97 -0.16
N LEU A 444 -4.25 2.93 -1.46
CA LEU A 444 -3.09 2.19 -1.96
C LEU A 444 -1.77 2.83 -1.55
N ILE A 445 -1.65 4.17 -1.61
CA ILE A 445 -0.46 4.89 -1.15
C ILE A 445 -0.21 4.56 0.31
N LYS A 446 -1.26 4.68 1.12
CA LYS A 446 -1.11 4.53 2.55
C LYS A 446 -0.78 3.07 2.95
N LYS A 447 -1.42 2.08 2.31
CA LYS A 447 -1.01 0.67 2.43
C LYS A 447 0.48 0.45 2.15
N LEU A 448 1.00 1.07 1.09
CA LEU A 448 2.41 0.94 0.70
C LEU A 448 3.36 1.59 1.72
N GLU A 449 3.03 2.80 2.18
CA GLU A 449 3.80 3.53 3.20
C GLU A 449 3.86 2.76 4.54
N ASP A 450 2.75 2.17 4.95
CA ASP A 450 2.62 1.45 6.22
C ASP A 450 3.16 -0.01 6.15
N CYS A 451 3.45 -0.51 4.95
CA CYS A 451 3.95 -1.86 4.75
C CYS A 451 5.35 -2.04 5.37
N LYS A 452 5.50 -3.00 6.29
CA LYS A 452 6.78 -3.28 6.95
C LYS A 452 7.85 -3.76 5.96
N LEU A 453 9.08 -3.27 6.13
CA LEU A 453 10.23 -3.68 5.32
C LEU A 453 10.68 -5.12 5.64
N GLY A 454 11.28 -5.78 4.66
CA GLY A 454 11.91 -7.09 4.82
C GLY A 454 10.91 -8.25 4.83
N LEU A 455 11.35 -9.38 5.39
CA LEU A 455 10.54 -10.61 5.46
C LEU A 455 9.26 -10.43 6.27
N GLU A 456 9.21 -9.46 7.19
CA GLU A 456 8.05 -9.22 8.05
C GLU A 456 6.83 -8.74 7.26
N GLY A 457 7.02 -7.90 6.23
CA GLY A 457 5.94 -7.39 5.38
C GLY A 457 5.99 -7.90 3.94
N TRP A 458 6.84 -8.89 3.61
CA TRP A 458 7.07 -9.30 2.22
C TRP A 458 5.78 -9.67 1.47
N ARG A 459 4.88 -10.42 2.11
CA ARG A 459 3.61 -10.82 1.48
C ARG A 459 2.61 -9.68 1.35
N ASP A 460 2.55 -8.80 2.35
CA ASP A 460 1.76 -7.57 2.23
C ASP A 460 2.24 -6.77 1.04
N TYR A 461 3.56 -6.63 0.90
CA TYR A 461 4.15 -5.91 -0.20
C TYR A 461 3.77 -6.52 -1.55
N GLU A 462 3.79 -7.85 -1.70
CA GLU A 462 3.34 -8.50 -2.94
C GLU A 462 1.86 -8.22 -3.25
N LEU A 463 0.99 -8.32 -2.24
CA LEU A 463 -0.44 -8.06 -2.40
C LEU A 463 -0.69 -6.59 -2.75
N ILE A 464 -0.07 -5.67 -2.01
CA ILE A 464 -0.18 -4.23 -2.22
C ILE A 464 0.33 -3.87 -3.60
N CYS A 465 1.50 -4.35 -4.01
CA CYS A 465 2.05 -4.07 -5.33
C CYS A 465 1.22 -4.69 -6.46
N THR A 466 0.55 -5.81 -6.23
CA THR A 466 -0.42 -6.38 -7.18
C THR A 466 -1.63 -5.45 -7.36
N GLU A 467 -2.25 -5.01 -6.25
CA GLU A 467 -3.38 -4.06 -6.28
C GLU A 467 -2.96 -2.74 -6.94
N ILE A 468 -1.75 -2.27 -6.68
CA ILE A 468 -1.18 -1.07 -7.29
C ILE A 468 -0.97 -1.26 -8.80
N PHE A 469 -0.39 -2.38 -9.24
CA PHE A 469 -0.17 -2.63 -10.66
C PHE A 469 -1.51 -2.62 -11.42
N GLU A 470 -2.53 -3.26 -10.85
CA GLU A 470 -3.89 -3.25 -11.41
C GLU A 470 -4.47 -1.83 -11.47
N PHE A 471 -4.34 -1.05 -10.39
CA PHE A 471 -4.80 0.34 -10.34
C PHE A 471 -4.12 1.23 -11.40
N LEU A 472 -2.79 1.10 -11.55
CA LEU A 472 -2.01 1.92 -12.47
C LEU A 472 -2.28 1.54 -13.93
N PHE A 473 -2.31 0.24 -14.24
CA PHE A 473 -2.14 -0.23 -15.62
C PHE A 473 -3.27 -1.08 -16.19
N SER A 474 -4.28 -1.51 -15.42
CA SER A 474 -5.33 -2.42 -15.92
C SER A 474 -5.97 -1.97 -17.23
N ILE A 475 -6.23 -0.67 -17.39
CA ILE A 475 -6.85 -0.05 -18.59
C ILE A 475 -5.92 -0.12 -19.82
N SER A 476 -4.61 -0.27 -19.63
CA SER A 476 -3.64 -0.43 -20.73
C SER A 476 -3.80 -1.77 -21.47
N PHE A 477 -4.60 -2.68 -20.93
CA PHE A 477 -4.83 -4.03 -21.44
C PHE A 477 -6.28 -4.23 -21.87
N ARG A 478 -6.52 -4.93 -22.98
CA ARG A 478 -7.89 -5.19 -23.49
C ARG A 478 -8.74 -5.96 -22.48
N LYS A 479 -8.09 -6.84 -21.72
CA LYS A 479 -8.65 -7.56 -20.58
C LYS A 479 -7.51 -7.83 -19.61
N PHE A 480 -7.59 -7.29 -18.40
CA PHE A 480 -6.62 -7.55 -17.35
C PHE A 480 -6.67 -9.03 -16.93
N THR A 481 -5.79 -9.84 -17.49
CA THR A 481 -5.71 -11.28 -17.24
C THR A 481 -4.37 -11.55 -16.57
N HIS A 482 -4.41 -11.93 -15.30
CA HIS A 482 -3.21 -12.09 -14.49
C HIS A 482 -3.22 -13.40 -13.69
N LYS A 483 -2.04 -13.81 -13.22
CA LYS A 483 -1.88 -14.87 -12.22
C LYS A 483 -0.83 -14.42 -11.21
N THR A 484 -1.16 -14.51 -9.92
CA THR A 484 -0.20 -14.36 -8.84
C THR A 484 0.49 -15.69 -8.57
N GLN A 485 1.73 -15.63 -8.09
CA GLN A 485 2.46 -16.79 -7.56
C GLN A 485 2.52 -17.98 -8.54
N SER A 486 2.84 -17.68 -9.80
CA SER A 486 2.89 -18.68 -10.87
C SER A 486 4.25 -19.37 -10.93
N TYR A 487 4.25 -20.70 -10.96
CA TYR A 487 5.47 -21.50 -11.16
C TYR A 487 5.76 -21.70 -12.66
N GLU A 488 7.04 -21.79 -13.02
CA GLU A 488 7.44 -22.31 -14.34
C GLU A 488 7.11 -23.80 -14.49
N HIS A 489 7.13 -24.31 -15.73
CA HIS A 489 6.74 -25.69 -16.06
C HIS A 489 7.59 -26.75 -15.33
N ASP A 490 8.79 -26.39 -14.85
CA ASP A 490 9.68 -27.23 -14.06
C ASP A 490 9.51 -27.07 -12.53
N GLY A 491 8.67 -26.13 -12.07
CA GLY A 491 8.37 -25.91 -10.66
C GLY A 491 9.47 -25.22 -9.85
N ILE A 492 10.56 -24.76 -10.48
CA ILE A 492 11.76 -24.29 -9.76
C ILE A 492 11.67 -22.81 -9.40
N PHE A 493 11.03 -22.00 -10.24
CA PHE A 493 11.00 -20.56 -10.12
C PHE A 493 9.56 -20.05 -9.96
N ARG A 494 9.29 -19.40 -8.82
CA ARG A 494 8.01 -18.79 -8.47
C ARG A 494 8.05 -17.31 -8.88
N ARG A 495 7.11 -16.89 -9.72
CA ARG A 495 6.95 -15.49 -10.14
C ARG A 495 5.79 -14.86 -9.38
N ASP A 496 6.03 -13.69 -8.80
CA ASP A 496 5.06 -13.05 -7.92
C ASP A 496 3.79 -12.64 -8.68
N LEU A 497 3.94 -12.04 -9.85
CA LEU A 497 2.82 -11.67 -10.73
C LEU A 497 3.18 -11.82 -12.21
N ILE A 498 2.28 -12.43 -12.99
CA ILE A 498 2.33 -12.41 -14.45
C ILE A 498 1.03 -11.86 -15.02
N VAL A 499 1.15 -11.06 -16.09
CA VAL A 499 0.02 -10.43 -16.78
C VAL A 499 0.12 -10.73 -18.26
N ASN A 500 -1.00 -11.07 -18.90
CA ASN A 500 -1.04 -11.25 -20.35
C ASN A 500 -0.81 -9.91 -21.07
N ASN A 501 0.19 -9.81 -21.94
CA ASN A 501 0.43 -8.59 -22.71
C ASN A 501 -0.50 -8.53 -23.94
N ASN A 502 -1.77 -8.22 -23.66
CA ASN A 502 -2.83 -7.97 -24.63
C ASN A 502 -3.17 -6.46 -24.68
N PHE A 503 -2.15 -5.65 -24.93
CA PHE A 503 -2.23 -4.19 -24.96
C PHE A 503 -3.44 -3.66 -25.75
N THR A 504 -4.02 -2.56 -25.26
CA THR A 504 -5.13 -1.87 -25.91
C THR A 504 -4.65 -0.99 -27.07
N ASP A 505 -3.56 -0.25 -26.86
CA ASP A 505 -3.00 0.70 -27.82
C ASP A 505 -1.68 0.22 -28.42
N ALA A 506 -1.58 0.22 -29.76
CA ALA A 506 -0.40 -0.17 -30.51
C ALA A 506 0.78 0.79 -30.36
N THR A 507 0.55 2.04 -29.93
CA THR A 507 1.63 3.01 -29.66
C THR A 507 2.15 2.97 -28.22
N SER A 508 1.48 2.25 -27.32
CA SER A 508 1.83 2.16 -25.90
C SER A 508 3.20 1.53 -25.63
N PHE A 509 3.78 1.85 -24.48
CA PHE A 509 4.94 1.16 -23.90
C PHE A 509 4.80 -0.38 -24.00
N TRP A 510 3.65 -0.93 -23.63
CA TRP A 510 3.42 -2.38 -23.61
C TRP A 510 3.50 -3.05 -24.99
N SER A 511 3.04 -2.35 -26.04
CA SER A 511 3.18 -2.79 -27.43
C SER A 511 4.66 -2.83 -27.84
N GLN A 512 5.40 -1.76 -27.52
CA GLN A 512 6.84 -1.67 -27.81
C GLN A 512 7.62 -2.79 -27.09
N ILE A 513 7.35 -3.03 -25.81
CA ILE A 513 8.02 -4.11 -25.08
C ILE A 513 7.68 -5.49 -25.64
N LYS A 514 6.45 -5.72 -26.11
CA LYS A 514 6.09 -6.99 -26.80
C LYS A 514 6.95 -7.21 -28.04
N SER A 515 7.15 -6.16 -28.84
CA SER A 515 7.96 -6.17 -30.05
C SER A 515 9.46 -6.34 -29.74
N ASP A 516 9.99 -5.48 -28.88
CA ASP A 516 11.43 -5.32 -28.70
C ASP A 516 12.03 -6.39 -27.77
N PHE A 517 11.23 -6.94 -26.86
CA PHE A 517 11.67 -7.89 -25.83
C PHE A 517 10.85 -9.18 -25.79
N ASN A 518 10.11 -9.51 -26.85
CA ASN A 518 9.31 -10.74 -26.97
C ASN A 518 8.34 -10.99 -25.80
N SER A 519 7.83 -9.93 -25.18
CA SER A 519 7.04 -10.01 -23.94
C SER A 519 5.58 -10.32 -24.20
N ASN A 520 5.29 -11.59 -24.48
CA ASN A 520 3.93 -12.09 -24.57
C ASN A 520 3.21 -12.10 -23.21
N ILE A 521 3.99 -12.28 -22.14
CA ILE A 521 3.57 -12.02 -20.77
C ILE A 521 4.44 -10.91 -20.18
N ILE A 522 3.87 -10.10 -19.30
CA ILE A 522 4.62 -9.16 -18.46
C ILE A 522 4.91 -9.89 -17.16
N VAL A 523 6.19 -9.97 -16.81
CA VAL A 523 6.63 -10.55 -15.54
C VAL A 523 6.88 -9.41 -14.57
N ILE A 524 6.25 -9.49 -13.40
CA ILE A 524 6.44 -8.56 -12.31
C ILE A 524 6.95 -9.34 -11.09
N ASP A 525 7.98 -8.81 -10.44
CA ASP A 525 8.58 -9.39 -9.25
C ASP A 525 8.74 -8.28 -8.19
N PHE A 526 8.42 -8.62 -6.94
CA PHE A 526 8.25 -7.68 -5.85
C PHE A 526 9.33 -7.91 -4.78
N LYS A 527 10.20 -6.93 -4.59
CA LYS A 527 11.30 -7.00 -3.63
C LYS A 527 11.09 -6.06 -2.45
N ASN A 528 10.62 -6.61 -1.34
CA ASN A 528 10.40 -5.89 -0.09
C ASN A 528 11.68 -5.73 0.75
N TYR A 529 12.80 -5.28 0.17
CA TYR A 529 14.05 -5.18 0.92
C TYR A 529 14.23 -3.82 1.58
N GLY A 530 14.79 -3.82 2.79
CA GLY A 530 15.11 -2.59 3.51
C GLY A 530 16.25 -1.80 2.89
N GLU A 531 17.05 -2.41 2.00
CA GLU A 531 18.17 -1.79 1.31
C GLU A 531 17.99 -1.90 -0.22
N PRO A 532 18.67 -1.05 -1.02
CA PRO A 532 18.67 -1.18 -2.47
C PRO A 532 19.16 -2.56 -2.93
N LEU A 533 18.59 -3.08 -4.02
CA LEU A 533 18.96 -4.41 -4.52
C LEU A 533 20.41 -4.44 -4.99
N ASN A 534 21.15 -5.46 -4.58
CA ASN A 534 22.47 -5.75 -5.13
C ASN A 534 22.40 -6.65 -6.38
N GLN A 535 23.55 -6.86 -7.02
CA GLN A 535 23.68 -7.68 -8.22
C GLN A 535 23.07 -9.09 -8.05
N ASN A 536 23.32 -9.76 -6.93
CA ASN A 536 22.86 -11.14 -6.73
C ASN A 536 21.34 -11.21 -6.58
N GLU A 537 20.76 -10.24 -5.88
CA GLU A 537 19.32 -10.12 -5.66
C GLU A 537 18.60 -9.79 -6.97
N MET A 538 19.13 -8.87 -7.77
CA MET A 538 18.60 -8.56 -9.10
C MET A 538 18.76 -9.74 -10.07
N TYR A 539 19.81 -10.56 -9.94
CA TYR A 539 20.06 -11.68 -10.86
C TYR A 539 18.99 -12.78 -10.76
N ILE A 540 18.38 -12.99 -9.59
CA ILE A 540 17.37 -14.02 -9.35
C ILE A 540 16.18 -13.91 -10.32
N PRO A 541 15.45 -12.77 -10.38
CA PRO A 541 14.28 -12.65 -11.24
C PRO A 541 14.62 -12.79 -12.74
N THR A 542 15.87 -12.54 -13.15
CA THR A 542 16.30 -12.69 -14.56
C THR A 542 16.22 -14.12 -15.08
N LYS A 543 16.16 -15.10 -14.17
CA LYS A 543 16.02 -16.52 -14.51
C LYS A 543 14.64 -16.84 -15.10
N TYR A 544 13.64 -15.99 -14.86
CA TYR A 544 12.30 -16.11 -15.45
C TYR A 544 12.26 -15.72 -16.94
N LEU A 545 13.31 -15.04 -17.43
CA LEU A 545 13.34 -14.47 -18.77
C LEU A 545 13.77 -15.52 -19.79
N ASN A 546 12.93 -15.72 -20.80
CA ASN A 546 13.28 -16.48 -21.98
C ASN A 546 12.52 -15.98 -23.21
N VAL A 547 13.10 -16.22 -24.39
CA VAL A 547 12.59 -15.74 -25.68
C VAL A 547 11.18 -16.24 -26.01
N LYS A 548 10.73 -17.35 -25.40
CA LYS A 548 9.40 -17.91 -25.65
C LYS A 548 8.30 -17.21 -24.86
N SER A 549 8.62 -16.61 -23.71
CA SER A 549 7.65 -15.96 -22.82
C SER A 549 7.80 -14.45 -22.74
N SER A 550 8.97 -13.99 -22.31
CA SER A 550 9.32 -12.58 -22.11
C SER A 550 10.81 -12.42 -21.84
N ASN A 551 11.43 -11.38 -22.42
CA ASN A 551 12.73 -10.85 -22.00
C ASN A 551 12.60 -9.51 -21.23
N PHE A 552 11.41 -9.22 -20.70
CA PHE A 552 11.13 -8.04 -19.88
C PHE A 552 10.64 -8.41 -18.48
N ILE A 553 11.18 -7.74 -17.47
CA ILE A 553 10.68 -7.75 -16.09
C ILE A 553 10.52 -6.32 -15.57
N LEU A 554 9.40 -6.10 -14.87
CA LEU A 554 9.18 -4.95 -14.01
C LEU A 554 9.43 -5.36 -12.55
N LEU A 555 10.33 -4.68 -11.85
CA LEU A 555 10.63 -4.92 -10.44
C LEU A 555 10.03 -3.81 -9.58
N PHE A 556 9.19 -4.14 -8.61
CA PHE A 556 8.85 -3.18 -7.55
C PHE A 556 9.83 -3.39 -6.41
N THR A 557 10.40 -2.31 -5.92
CA THR A 557 11.45 -2.31 -4.91
C THR A 557 11.18 -1.20 -3.91
N ARG A 558 11.52 -1.40 -2.63
CA ARG A 558 11.37 -0.31 -1.64
C ARG A 558 12.32 0.85 -1.95
N LYS A 559 13.60 0.54 -2.16
CA LYS A 559 14.70 1.52 -2.26
C LYS A 559 15.47 1.50 -3.59
N GLY A 560 14.98 0.83 -4.63
CA GLY A 560 15.67 0.77 -5.92
C GLY A 560 16.82 -0.23 -5.94
N VAL A 561 17.89 0.11 -6.64
CA VAL A 561 19.01 -0.77 -6.98
C VAL A 561 20.35 -0.09 -6.72
N ASP A 562 21.36 -0.84 -6.30
CA ASP A 562 22.71 -0.32 -6.06
C ASP A 562 23.55 -0.26 -7.36
N ASP A 563 24.81 0.18 -7.23
CA ASP A 563 25.74 0.28 -8.36
C ASP A 563 26.07 -1.08 -9.01
N SER A 564 26.12 -2.15 -8.21
CA SER A 564 26.41 -3.50 -8.68
C SER A 564 25.24 -4.06 -9.51
N ALA A 565 24.01 -3.87 -9.04
CA ALA A 565 22.79 -4.19 -9.76
C ALA A 565 22.64 -3.32 -11.00
N SER A 566 22.94 -2.03 -10.93
CA SER A 566 22.90 -1.12 -12.08
C SER A 566 23.87 -1.55 -13.20
N LYS A 567 25.06 -2.06 -12.85
CA LYS A 567 26.01 -2.63 -13.82
C LYS A 567 25.46 -3.92 -14.45
N LEU A 568 24.88 -4.81 -13.64
CA LEU A 568 24.24 -6.03 -14.14
C LEU A 568 23.08 -5.71 -15.08
N GLN A 569 22.24 -4.73 -14.72
CA GLN A 569 21.10 -4.29 -15.52
C GLN A 569 21.52 -3.87 -16.93
N ARG A 570 22.61 -3.11 -17.06
CA ARG A 570 23.17 -2.71 -18.38
C ARG A 570 23.67 -3.91 -19.17
N LYS A 571 24.43 -4.79 -18.53
CA LYS A 571 24.92 -6.02 -19.16
C LYS A 571 23.77 -6.90 -19.67
N LEU A 572 22.70 -7.04 -18.88
CA LEU A 572 21.54 -7.82 -19.28
C LEU A 572 20.78 -7.16 -20.45
N LEU A 573 20.75 -5.82 -20.50
CA LEU A 573 20.15 -5.11 -21.62
C LEU A 573 20.94 -5.31 -22.92
N GLU A 574 22.28 -5.33 -22.86
CA GLU A 574 23.14 -5.76 -23.99
C GLU A 574 22.83 -7.19 -24.44
N ASP A 575 22.51 -8.08 -23.50
CA ASP A 575 22.05 -9.46 -23.76
C ASP A 575 20.57 -9.54 -24.22
N GLY A 576 19.91 -8.41 -24.48
CA GLY A 576 18.54 -8.33 -24.97
C GLY A 576 17.46 -8.53 -23.89
N LYS A 577 17.80 -8.34 -22.61
CA LYS A 577 16.90 -8.45 -21.46
C LYS A 577 16.68 -7.10 -20.78
N LEU A 578 15.45 -6.61 -20.79
CA LEU A 578 15.10 -5.35 -20.13
C LEU A 578 14.55 -5.59 -18.73
N ILE A 579 15.14 -4.92 -17.74
CA ILE A 579 14.69 -4.93 -16.36
C ILE A 579 14.46 -3.50 -15.94
N ILE A 580 13.26 -3.16 -15.47
CA ILE A 580 12.94 -1.82 -14.96
C ILE A 580 12.60 -1.92 -13.48
N PRO A 581 13.42 -1.36 -12.58
CA PRO A 581 13.07 -1.19 -11.17
C PRO A 581 12.26 0.09 -10.95
N LEU A 582 11.17 -0.04 -10.19
CA LEU A 582 10.37 1.04 -9.63
C LEU A 582 10.57 1.09 -8.13
N THR A 583 10.84 2.27 -7.58
CA THR A 583 10.89 2.49 -6.12
C THR A 583 9.51 2.78 -5.55
N ASP A 584 9.32 2.62 -4.24
CA ASP A 584 8.05 3.02 -3.59
C ASP A 584 7.73 4.48 -3.85
N VAL A 585 8.72 5.37 -3.83
CA VAL A 585 8.54 6.80 -4.10
C VAL A 585 7.97 7.01 -5.49
N GLU A 586 8.52 6.30 -6.49
CA GLU A 586 8.01 6.35 -7.86
C GLU A 586 6.60 5.77 -7.95
N VAL A 587 6.35 4.64 -7.30
CA VAL A 587 5.02 4.03 -7.32
C VAL A 587 3.95 4.94 -6.69
N ILE A 588 4.25 5.56 -5.55
CA ILE A 588 3.34 6.47 -4.85
C ILE A 588 2.98 7.66 -5.73
N ASP A 589 3.96 8.26 -6.38
CA ASP A 589 3.72 9.40 -7.27
C ASP A 589 2.91 8.95 -8.52
N MET A 590 3.07 7.71 -9.00
CA MET A 590 2.27 7.17 -10.12
C MET A 590 0.81 7.03 -9.69
N ILE A 591 0.56 6.58 -8.46
CA ILE A 591 -0.79 6.48 -7.92
C ILE A 591 -1.44 7.87 -7.87
N ARG A 592 -0.72 8.88 -7.37
CA ARG A 592 -1.21 10.26 -7.30
C ARG A 592 -1.57 10.83 -8.67
N GLU A 593 -0.76 10.56 -9.70
CA GLU A 593 -1.07 10.97 -11.06
C GLU A 593 -2.27 10.22 -11.64
N LYS A 594 -2.37 8.92 -11.37
CA LYS A 594 -3.51 8.12 -11.82
C LYS A 594 -4.82 8.61 -11.22
N MET A 595 -4.81 9.06 -9.96
CA MET A 595 -5.99 9.61 -9.27
C MET A 595 -6.56 10.87 -9.95
N ILE A 596 -5.73 11.63 -10.66
CA ILE A 596 -6.14 12.84 -11.40
C ILE A 596 -6.38 12.57 -12.89
N GLY A 597 -6.45 11.29 -13.28
CA GLY A 597 -6.78 10.87 -14.64
C GLY A 597 -5.62 10.86 -15.63
N GLU A 598 -4.38 11.04 -15.16
CA GLU A 598 -3.20 11.08 -16.01
C GLU A 598 -2.70 9.65 -16.35
N ASP A 599 -2.17 9.46 -17.56
CA ASP A 599 -1.41 8.25 -17.92
C ASP A 599 0.00 8.29 -17.31
N VAL A 600 0.43 7.16 -16.74
CA VAL A 600 1.69 6.95 -16.05
C VAL A 600 2.67 6.07 -16.82
N ASN A 601 2.32 5.58 -18.02
CA ASN A 601 3.18 4.75 -18.86
C ASN A 601 4.53 5.42 -19.19
N TYR A 602 4.55 6.76 -19.29
CA TYR A 602 5.78 7.52 -19.57
C TYR A 602 6.91 7.27 -18.55
N VAL A 603 6.59 6.87 -17.31
CA VAL A 603 7.60 6.53 -16.29
C VAL A 603 8.45 5.36 -16.74
N LEU A 604 7.80 4.35 -17.32
CA LEU A 604 8.47 3.16 -17.83
C LEU A 604 9.27 3.48 -19.10
N GLU A 605 8.74 4.35 -19.96
CA GLU A 605 9.45 4.85 -21.15
C GLU A 605 10.74 5.59 -20.76
N ASN A 606 10.67 6.46 -19.76
CA ASN A 606 11.85 7.15 -19.22
C ASN A 606 12.88 6.19 -18.68
N LYS A 607 12.46 5.29 -17.78
CA LYS A 607 13.35 4.27 -17.21
C LYS A 607 14.05 3.48 -18.30
N ARG A 608 13.30 3.06 -19.31
CA ARG A 608 13.85 2.37 -20.47
C ARG A 608 14.89 3.23 -21.19
N PHE A 609 14.56 4.48 -21.56
CA PHE A 609 15.50 5.34 -22.27
C PHE A 609 16.81 5.54 -21.50
N LEU A 610 16.72 5.86 -20.22
CA LEU A 610 17.89 6.13 -19.38
C LEU A 610 18.84 4.95 -19.25
N LEU A 611 18.31 3.73 -19.44
CA LEU A 611 19.14 2.54 -19.50
C LEU A 611 19.86 2.43 -20.84
N PHE A 612 19.19 2.74 -21.94
CA PHE A 612 19.80 2.76 -23.28
C PHE A 612 20.82 3.88 -23.46
N GLU A 613 20.64 5.05 -22.82
CA GLU A 613 21.61 6.15 -22.87
C GLU A 613 22.98 5.77 -22.25
N LYS A 614 22.99 4.81 -21.33
CA LYS A 614 24.18 4.40 -20.57
C LYS A 614 24.91 3.18 -21.16
N ILE A 615 24.43 2.65 -22.29
CA ILE A 615 25.10 1.61 -23.09
C ILE A 615 25.84 2.32 -24.21
#